data_AF-A0A7V9CQ74-F1
#
_entry.id   AF-A0A7V9CQ74-F1
#
_cell.length_a   1.000
_cell.length_b   1.000
_cell.length_c   1.000
_cell.angle_alpha   90.00
_cell.angle_beta   90.00
_cell.angle_gamma   90.00
#
_symmetry.space_group_name_H-M   'P 1'
#
loop_
_entity.id
_entity.type
_entity.pdbx_description
1 polymer ?
#
loop_
_entity_poly.entity_id
_entity_poly.type
_entity_poly.pdbx_seq_one_letter_code
_entity_poly.pdbx_strand_id
1 'polypeptide(L)' 'MKRQARIAALSASVVVDAAGKRGALPAAIHRLTGTGVVGGPAVTARCGPRSAEAMFHALETAGPGAVLCVTGEGEWA' A
#
# COMPACT_ATOMS: atom_id res chain seq x y z
N MET A 1 -19.49 -12.00 -2.56
CA MET A 1 -18.64 -10.79 -2.47
C MET A 1 -17.22 -11.20 -2.05
N LYS A 2 -16.18 -10.91 -2.86
CA LYS A 2 -14.80 -11.38 -2.60
C LYS A 2 -14.23 -10.72 -1.32
N ARG A 3 -13.43 -11.45 -0.52
CA ARG A 3 -12.87 -11.02 0.80
C ARG A 3 -12.25 -9.62 0.81
N GLN A 4 -11.61 -9.22 -0.29
CA GLN A 4 -10.97 -7.91 -0.47
C GLN A 4 -11.95 -6.74 -0.40
N ALA A 5 -13.12 -6.86 -1.06
CA ALA A 5 -14.15 -5.82 -1.08
C ALA A 5 -14.76 -5.57 0.32
N ARG A 6 -14.74 -6.59 1.19
CA ARG A 6 -15.19 -6.45 2.58
C ARG A 6 -14.21 -5.67 3.46
N ILE A 7 -12.90 -5.85 3.22
CA ILE A 7 -11.86 -5.16 3.98
C ILE A 7 -11.78 -3.68 3.56
N ALA A 8 -11.93 -3.39 2.27
CA ALA A 8 -11.91 -2.02 1.75
C ALA A 8 -13.04 -1.13 2.29
N ALA A 9 -14.11 -1.72 2.84
CA ALA A 9 -15.21 -1.00 3.48
C ALA A 9 -14.97 -0.65 4.96
N LEU A 10 -13.87 -1.13 5.55
CA LEU A 10 -13.52 -0.88 6.95
C LEU A 10 -12.47 0.24 7.04
N SER A 11 -12.47 0.98 8.15
CA SER A 11 -11.35 1.87 8.45
C SER A 11 -10.08 1.06 8.73
N ALA A 12 -8.91 1.65 8.47
CA ALA A 12 -7.63 1.01 8.77
C ALA A 12 -7.49 0.65 10.27
N SER A 13 -8.05 1.46 11.17
CA SER A 13 -8.05 1.19 12.61
C SER A 13 -8.78 -0.11 12.97
N VAL A 14 -9.98 -0.34 12.41
CA VAL A 14 -10.74 -1.57 12.63
C VAL A 14 -9.97 -2.80 12.13
N VAL A 15 -9.28 -2.67 11.00
CA VAL A 15 -8.45 -3.75 10.46
C VAL A 15 -7.28 -4.07 11.40
N VAL A 16 -6.61 -3.04 11.94
CA VAL A 16 -5.50 -3.21 12.90
C VAL A 16 -5.98 -3.82 14.20
N ASP A 17 -7.12 -3.38 14.73
CA ASP A 17 -7.72 -3.93 15.95
C ASP A 17 -8.06 -5.42 15.75
N ALA A 18 -8.71 -5.77 14.64
CA ALA A 18 -9.02 -7.16 14.28
C ALA A 18 -7.76 -8.02 14.08
N ALA A 19 -6.63 -7.42 13.69
CA ALA A 19 -5.35 -8.09 13.55
C ALA A 19 -4.61 -8.29 14.90
N GLY A 20 -5.17 -7.81 16.01
CA GLY A 20 -4.53 -7.83 17.33
C GLY A 20 -3.43 -6.77 17.46
N LYS A 21 -3.69 -5.56 16.93
CA LYS A 21 -2.76 -4.41 16.96
C LYS A 21 -1.44 -4.65 16.22
N ARG A 22 -1.49 -5.39 15.12
CA ARG A 22 -0.33 -5.70 14.26
C ARG A 22 -0.54 -5.20 12.84
N GLY A 23 0.56 -4.93 12.14
CA GLY A 23 0.55 -4.56 10.73
C GLY A 23 0.15 -3.12 10.43
N ALA A 24 0.04 -2.27 11.45
CA ALA A 24 -0.09 -0.82 11.26
C ALA A 24 1.23 -0.25 10.71
N LEU A 25 1.14 0.65 9.73
CA LEU A 25 2.28 1.40 9.23
C LEU A 25 2.53 2.65 10.11
N PRO A 26 3.77 3.18 10.14
CA PRO A 26 4.06 4.43 10.83
C PRO A 26 3.18 5.58 10.33
N ALA A 27 2.87 6.53 11.22
CA ALA A 27 2.08 7.71 10.90
C ALA A 27 2.73 8.65 9.86
N ALA A 28 3.98 8.39 9.46
CA ALA A 28 4.70 9.10 8.42
C ALA A 28 4.15 8.87 7.00
N ILE A 29 3.29 7.85 6.80
CA ILE A 29 2.61 7.66 5.52
C ILE A 29 1.40 8.59 5.43
N HIS A 30 1.54 9.62 4.60
CA HIS A 30 0.50 10.61 4.36
C HIS A 30 -0.13 10.46 2.98
N ARG A 31 -1.43 10.76 2.90
CA ARG A 31 -2.14 10.80 1.62
C ARG A 31 -1.79 12.10 0.90
N LEU A 32 -1.24 11.97 -0.30
CA LEU A 32 -0.96 13.12 -1.17
C LEU A 32 -2.21 13.59 -1.95
N THR A 33 -3.08 12.65 -2.36
CA THR A 33 -4.27 12.95 -3.19
C THR A 33 -5.46 12.02 -2.90
N GLY A 34 -6.68 12.46 -3.25
CA GLY A 34 -7.93 11.69 -3.16
C GLY A 34 -8.54 11.58 -1.76
N THR A 35 -9.61 10.80 -1.62
CA THR A 35 -10.32 10.54 -0.34
C THR A 35 -10.70 9.06 -0.18
N GLY A 36 -11.23 8.66 0.98
CA GLY A 36 -11.73 7.31 1.24
C GLY A 36 -10.67 6.27 1.63
N VAL A 37 -11.03 4.99 1.60
CA VAL A 37 -10.14 3.86 1.93
C VAL A 37 -9.78 3.10 0.66
N VAL A 38 -8.51 2.72 0.53
CA VAL A 38 -8.00 1.87 -0.55
C VAL A 38 -7.53 0.55 0.06
N GLY A 39 -7.87 -0.56 -0.58
CA GLY A 39 -7.44 -1.89 -0.14
C GLY A 39 -7.43 -2.88 -1.29
N GLY A 40 -6.40 -3.71 -1.35
CA GLY A 40 -6.19 -4.68 -2.41
C GLY A 40 -4.95 -5.55 -2.18
N PRO A 41 -4.67 -6.52 -3.06
CA PRO A 41 -3.42 -7.27 -3.04
C PRO A 41 -2.20 -6.34 -3.12
N ALA A 42 -1.22 -6.54 -2.25
CA ALA A 42 0.02 -5.79 -2.33
C ALA A 42 0.88 -6.32 -3.49
N VAL A 43 1.34 -5.41 -4.34
CA VAL A 43 2.44 -5.62 -5.30
C VAL A 43 3.59 -4.75 -4.80
N THR A 44 4.75 -5.35 -4.52
CA THR A 44 5.82 -4.66 -3.80
C THR A 44 7.02 -4.38 -4.68
N ALA A 45 7.60 -3.19 -4.53
CA ALA A 45 8.85 -2.81 -5.17
C ALA A 45 9.84 -2.26 -4.14
N ARG A 46 11.12 -2.60 -4.32
CA ARG A 46 12.23 -1.97 -3.60
C ARG A 46 13.10 -1.23 -4.61
N CYS A 47 13.10 0.07 -4.51
CA CYS A 47 13.87 0.97 -5.35
C CYS A 47 15.26 1.22 -4.75
N GLY A 48 16.28 1.22 -5.60
CA GLY A 48 17.63 1.65 -5.23
C GLY A 48 17.76 3.18 -5.20
N PRO A 49 18.91 3.70 -4.73
CA PRO A 49 19.16 5.14 -4.67
C PRO A 49 18.93 5.83 -6.01
N ARG A 50 18.12 6.90 -6.02
CA ARG A 50 17.83 7.72 -7.21
C ARG A 50 17.27 6.93 -8.41
N SER A 51 16.67 5.76 -8.18
CA SER A 51 16.04 4.95 -9.22
C SER A 51 14.59 4.62 -8.87
N ALA A 52 13.73 4.58 -9.89
CA ALA A 52 12.34 4.14 -9.78
C ALA A 52 12.04 2.93 -10.67
N GLU A 53 13.07 2.31 -11.26
CA GLU A 53 12.92 1.21 -12.23
C GLU A 53 12.12 0.03 -11.66
N ALA A 54 12.44 -0.39 -10.43
CA ALA A 54 11.73 -1.48 -9.75
C ALA A 54 10.24 -1.17 -9.52
N MET A 55 9.88 0.10 -9.31
CA MET A 55 8.48 0.53 -9.19
C MET A 55 7.74 0.37 -10.51
N PHE A 56 8.34 0.81 -11.63
CA PHE A 56 7.71 0.69 -12.96
C PHE A 56 7.55 -0.78 -13.37
N HIS A 57 8.57 -1.61 -13.17
CA HIS A 57 8.48 -3.04 -13.44
C HIS A 57 7.37 -3.71 -12.60
N ALA A 58 7.27 -3.36 -11.32
CA ALA A 58 6.21 -3.89 -10.46
C ALA A 58 4.81 -3.45 -10.93
N LEU A 59 4.67 -2.20 -11.38
CA LEU A 59 3.42 -1.67 -11.92
C LEU A 59 2.97 -2.42 -13.19
N GLU A 60 3.89 -2.76 -14.10
CA GLU A 60 3.57 -3.52 -15.32
C GLU A 60 2.98 -4.90 -15.03
N THR A 61 3.36 -5.51 -13.90
CA THR A 61 2.83 -6.80 -13.46
C THR A 61 1.58 -6.70 -12.60
N ALA A 62 1.17 -5.48 -12.22
CA ALA A 62 0.07 -5.27 -11.29
C ALA A 62 -1.29 -5.51 -11.97
N GLY A 63 -2.06 -6.45 -11.42
CA GLY A 63 -3.43 -6.68 -11.85
C GLY A 63 -4.41 -5.61 -11.34
N PRO A 64 -5.60 -5.48 -11.96
CA PRO A 64 -6.64 -4.55 -11.49
C PRO A 64 -6.98 -4.74 -10.01
N GLY A 65 -7.01 -3.64 -9.26
CA GLY A 65 -7.30 -3.63 -7.83
C GLY A 65 -6.11 -3.99 -6.92
N ALA A 66 -4.93 -4.25 -7.47
CA ALA A 66 -3.70 -4.31 -6.70
C ALA A 66 -3.31 -2.93 -6.14
N VAL A 67 -2.60 -2.93 -5.02
CA VAL A 67 -2.00 -1.76 -4.40
C VAL A 67 -0.49 -1.86 -4.53
N LEU A 68 0.11 -0.92 -5.25
CA LEU A 68 1.57 -0.84 -5.39
C LEU A 68 2.18 -0.25 -4.12
N CYS A 69 3.02 -1.03 -3.45
CA CYS A 69 3.72 -0.65 -2.23
C CYS A 69 5.21 -0.52 -2.54
N VAL A 70 5.74 0.70 -2.47
CA VAL A 70 7.13 0.99 -2.83
C VAL A 70 7.93 1.33 -1.58
N THR A 71 9.14 0.78 -1.49
CA THR A 71 10.15 1.21 -0.53
C THR A 71 11.35 1.73 -1.30
N GLY A 72 11.96 2.82 -0.85
CA GLY A 72 13.13 3.42 -1.49
C GLY A 72 14.11 3.99 -0.47
N GLU A 73 15.21 4.53 -0.98
CA GLU A 73 16.23 5.20 -0.19
C GLU A 73 16.36 6.65 -0.68
N GLY A 74 16.35 7.62 0.24
CA GLY A 74 16.48 9.03 -0.08
C GLY A 74 15.88 9.94 1.00
N GLU A 75 16.16 11.24 0.91
CA GLU A 75 15.64 12.27 1.82
C GLU A 75 14.11 12.33 1.86
N TRP A 76 13.46 11.86 0.78
CA TRP A 76 12.02 11.88 0.58
C TRP A 76 11.40 10.47 0.58
N ALA A 77 12.17 9.47 1.00
CA ALA A 77 11.72 8.07 1.12
C ALA A 77 11.10 7.77 2.49
#